data_AF-B2B2K7-F1
#
_entry.id   AF-B2B2K7-F1
#
_cell.length_a   1.000
_cell.length_b   1.000
_cell.length_c   1.000
_cell.angle_alpha   90.00
_cell.angle_beta   90.00
_cell.angle_gamma   90.00
#
_symmetry.space_group_name_H-M   'P 1'
#
loop_
_entity.id
_entity.type
_entity.pdbx_description
1 polymer ?
#
loop_
_entity_poly.entity_id
_entity_poly.type
_entity_poly.pdbx_seq_one_letter_code
_entity_poly.pdbx_strand_id
1 'polypeptide(L)'
;MPSATGPVVQPLTPPEGSKINFGATITGIDIENLTDSDFALIRDALFTHQVVIFKSQSHVSPRAQYELTNRFDPLATSYGHGKTVDAKRSILHPDLKTIPHQPQVQVIGNGFVSSYEGLQNITLRHPHHKTFHATSIPEADDLTHTRFYRWHIDAALYGLAPPIVTTLLAVKVPSGRRQICRYDDGTGDELSVPLGTTAFVSSCTSYDILSPKDQAFCRSTRVEYAPHPYIWMSGAKSRSDGLGMVSQGKEIPLGDLPPIEQDKIQILPMCWKNPVTGKLALQVHPSAIRKLHLADGTVIEDLAEVREIVHRLQRPGIAPEYVYAHDWEEGDFVLFHNRGVLHSVVGAFAEEEVRLFRQCNVAASEFPLGPDDE
;
A
#
# COMPACT_ATOMS: atom_id res chain seq x y z
N MET A 1 36.18 -14.83 -3.29
CA MET A 1 36.44 -13.39 -3.12
C MET A 1 35.13 -12.69 -3.41
N PRO A 2 34.53 -11.93 -2.48
CA PRO A 2 33.37 -11.13 -2.82
C PRO A 2 33.82 -10.04 -3.79
N SER A 3 33.08 -9.86 -4.88
CA SER A 3 33.32 -8.85 -5.91
C SER A 3 33.49 -7.47 -5.27
N ALA A 4 34.62 -6.82 -5.55
CA ALA A 4 34.95 -5.46 -5.14
C ALA A 4 34.17 -4.41 -5.97
N THR A 5 32.85 -4.51 -5.94
CA THR A 5 31.94 -3.54 -6.56
C THR A 5 31.03 -3.05 -5.45
N GLY A 6 31.15 -1.76 -5.09
CA GLY A 6 30.28 -1.15 -4.10
C GLY A 6 28.81 -1.20 -4.48
N PRO A 7 27.90 -0.73 -3.61
CA PRO A 7 26.47 -0.76 -3.88
C PRO A 7 26.10 -0.13 -5.23
N VAL A 8 25.18 -0.76 -5.97
CA VAL A 8 24.69 -0.27 -7.27
C VAL A 8 23.18 -0.15 -7.22
N VAL A 9 22.67 1.03 -7.59
CA VAL A 9 21.25 1.30 -7.82
C VAL A 9 20.99 1.27 -9.32
N GLN A 10 20.14 0.35 -9.76
CA GLN A 10 19.76 0.20 -11.16
C GLN A 10 18.25 0.43 -11.32
N PRO A 11 17.80 1.50 -11.99
CA PRO A 11 16.40 1.70 -12.29
C PRO A 11 15.79 0.48 -13.00
N LEU A 12 14.54 0.16 -12.69
CA LEU A 12 13.83 -0.90 -13.40
C LEU A 12 13.70 -0.54 -14.87
N THR A 13 13.81 -1.55 -15.73
CA THR A 13 13.52 -1.41 -17.16
C THR A 13 12.05 -1.76 -17.37
N PRO A 14 11.19 -0.81 -17.76
CA PRO A 14 9.78 -1.08 -18.00
C PRO A 14 9.61 -2.06 -19.18
N PRO A 15 8.65 -2.99 -19.12
CA PRO A 15 8.26 -3.78 -20.28
C PRO A 15 7.81 -2.90 -21.46
N GLU A 16 7.83 -3.45 -22.67
CA GLU A 16 7.30 -2.76 -23.85
C GLU A 16 5.83 -2.34 -23.64
N GLY A 17 5.49 -1.12 -24.03
CA GLY A 17 4.15 -0.53 -23.81
C GLY A 17 3.89 0.00 -22.40
N SER A 18 4.78 -0.27 -21.44
CA SER A 18 4.68 0.30 -20.10
C SER A 18 5.18 1.75 -20.05
N LYS A 19 4.52 2.58 -19.24
CA LYS A 19 4.89 3.96 -18.90
C LYS A 19 5.40 4.08 -17.47
N ILE A 20 5.72 2.97 -16.81
CA ILE A 20 6.35 2.96 -15.48
C ILE A 20 7.67 3.73 -15.56
N ASN A 21 7.87 4.66 -14.64
CA ASN A 21 9.07 5.51 -14.55
C ASN A 21 9.68 5.50 -13.14
N PHE A 22 9.35 4.49 -12.34
CA PHE A 22 9.76 4.31 -10.96
C PHE A 22 10.21 2.87 -10.74
N GLY A 23 10.83 2.61 -9.59
CA GLY A 23 11.41 1.33 -9.22
C GLY A 23 12.92 1.27 -9.50
N ALA A 24 13.67 0.64 -8.60
CA ALA A 24 15.07 0.27 -8.83
C ALA A 24 15.44 -1.03 -8.11
N THR A 25 16.37 -1.79 -8.67
CA THR A 25 17.07 -2.87 -7.98
C THR A 25 18.31 -2.31 -7.30
N ILE A 26 18.58 -2.74 -6.08
CA ILE A 26 19.81 -2.41 -5.35
C ILE A 26 20.60 -3.70 -5.11
N THR A 27 21.88 -3.68 -5.47
CA THR A 27 22.81 -4.81 -5.29
C THR A 27 24.03 -4.38 -4.50
N GLY A 28 24.77 -5.34 -3.95
CA GLY A 28 25.98 -5.06 -3.16
C GLY A 28 25.73 -4.59 -1.73
N ILE A 29 24.51 -4.78 -1.21
CA ILE A 29 24.12 -4.46 0.18
C ILE A 29 23.61 -5.73 0.87
N ASP A 30 24.06 -5.93 2.11
CA ASP A 30 23.53 -6.94 3.03
C ASP A 30 22.61 -6.26 4.06
N ILE A 31 21.31 -6.54 3.97
CA ILE A 31 20.30 -5.93 4.85
C ILE A 31 20.48 -6.35 6.32
N GLU A 32 21.05 -7.53 6.59
CA GLU A 32 21.31 -7.99 7.96
C GLU A 32 22.41 -7.15 8.66
N ASN A 33 23.34 -6.60 7.88
CA ASN A 33 24.56 -5.94 8.37
C ASN A 33 24.76 -4.55 7.71
N LEU A 34 23.77 -3.68 7.80
CA LEU A 34 23.80 -2.35 7.18
C LEU A 34 24.79 -1.38 7.84
N THR A 35 25.60 -0.73 7.01
CA THR A 35 26.35 0.47 7.42
C THR A 35 25.51 1.74 7.29
N ASP A 36 25.99 2.86 7.85
CA ASP A 36 25.35 4.17 7.65
C ASP A 36 25.39 4.64 6.19
N SER A 37 26.45 4.30 5.46
CA SER A 37 26.56 4.61 4.03
C SER A 37 25.56 3.80 3.20
N ASP A 38 25.35 2.53 3.55
CA ASP A 38 24.33 1.71 2.90
C ASP A 38 22.96 2.33 3.12
N PHE A 39 22.61 2.64 4.37
CA PHE A 39 21.32 3.25 4.68
C PHE A 39 21.10 4.59 3.95
N ALA A 40 22.11 5.47 3.90
CA ALA A 40 21.99 6.73 3.17
C ALA A 40 21.65 6.52 1.68
N LEU A 41 22.32 5.56 1.04
CA LEU A 41 22.04 5.18 -0.34
C LEU A 41 20.64 4.58 -0.50
N ILE A 42 20.22 3.68 0.39
CA ILE A 42 18.87 3.09 0.37
C ILE A 42 17.82 4.18 0.51
N ARG A 43 18.02 5.13 1.43
CA ARG A 43 17.09 6.22 1.69
C ARG A 43 16.91 7.10 0.46
N ASP A 44 18.01 7.56 -0.13
CA ASP A 44 17.97 8.44 -1.29
C ASP A 44 17.41 7.70 -2.52
N ALA A 45 17.76 6.43 -2.70
CA ALA A 45 17.20 5.58 -3.75
C ALA A 45 15.69 5.35 -3.56
N LEU A 46 15.22 5.10 -2.32
CA LEU A 46 13.80 4.92 -2.02
C LEU A 46 12.99 6.17 -2.36
N PHE A 47 13.44 7.36 -1.95
CA PHE A 47 12.70 8.57 -2.27
C PHE A 47 12.78 8.95 -3.76
N THR A 48 13.85 8.59 -4.45
CA THR A 48 14.02 8.86 -5.89
C THR A 48 13.20 7.89 -6.75
N HIS A 49 13.28 6.60 -6.45
CA HIS A 49 12.69 5.52 -7.24
C HIS A 49 11.37 4.99 -6.68
N GLN A 50 10.94 5.43 -5.51
CA GLN A 50 9.67 5.10 -4.82
C GLN A 50 9.53 3.63 -4.39
N VAL A 51 10.06 2.67 -5.15
CA VAL A 51 10.12 1.24 -4.82
C VAL A 51 11.56 0.78 -5.05
N VAL A 52 12.16 0.09 -4.09
CA VAL A 52 13.50 -0.50 -4.23
C VAL A 52 13.49 -1.97 -3.87
N ILE A 53 14.20 -2.78 -4.66
CA ILE A 53 14.17 -4.24 -4.61
C ILE A 53 15.58 -4.76 -4.34
N PHE A 54 15.71 -5.64 -3.37
CA PHE A 54 16.92 -6.40 -3.09
C PHE A 54 16.62 -7.87 -3.33
N LYS A 55 17.40 -8.51 -4.20
CA LYS A 55 17.27 -9.94 -4.49
C LYS A 55 18.09 -10.75 -3.47
N SER A 56 17.69 -12.01 -3.26
CA SER A 56 18.47 -13.00 -2.50
C SER A 56 18.75 -12.63 -1.03
N GLN A 57 17.76 -12.05 -0.34
CA GLN A 57 17.83 -11.59 1.05
C GLN A 57 17.10 -12.53 2.03
N SER A 58 17.01 -13.83 1.74
CA SER A 58 16.31 -14.80 2.59
C SER A 58 16.88 -14.92 4.01
N HIS A 59 18.13 -14.52 4.21
CA HIS A 59 18.84 -14.56 5.49
C HIS A 59 18.48 -13.41 6.45
N VAL A 60 17.79 -12.37 5.98
CA VAL A 60 17.46 -11.20 6.79
C VAL A 60 16.58 -11.59 7.97
N SER A 61 16.96 -11.22 9.19
CA SER A 61 16.20 -11.49 10.41
C SER A 61 15.02 -10.51 10.58
N PRO A 62 13.96 -10.86 11.34
CA PRO A 62 12.88 -9.92 11.63
C PRO A 62 13.40 -8.65 12.32
N ARG A 63 14.44 -8.81 13.15
CA ARG A 63 15.17 -7.71 13.80
C ARG A 63 15.77 -6.74 12.77
N ALA A 64 16.59 -7.23 11.83
CA ALA A 64 17.20 -6.37 10.82
C ALA A 64 16.17 -5.69 9.90
N GLN A 65 15.08 -6.40 9.54
CA GLN A 65 13.96 -5.81 8.81
C GLN A 65 13.34 -4.63 9.58
N TYR A 66 13.09 -4.80 10.87
CA TYR A 66 12.56 -3.74 11.72
C TYR A 66 13.55 -2.59 11.88
N GLU A 67 14.84 -2.87 12.15
CA GLU A 67 15.88 -1.87 12.30
C GLU A 67 15.97 -0.97 11.05
N LEU A 68 16.06 -1.55 9.85
CA LEU A 68 16.04 -0.80 8.60
C LEU A 68 14.77 0.06 8.45
N THR A 69 13.59 -0.52 8.73
CA THR A 69 12.31 0.21 8.65
C THR A 69 12.29 1.41 9.61
N ASN A 70 12.75 1.22 10.85
CA ASN A 70 12.78 2.24 11.89
C ASN A 70 13.84 3.32 11.62
N ARG A 71 14.93 3.04 10.89
CA ARG A 71 15.92 4.07 10.54
C ARG A 71 15.34 5.24 9.72
N PHE A 72 14.22 5.05 9.01
CA PHE A 72 13.52 6.14 8.31
C PHE A 72 12.80 7.10 9.26
N ASP A 73 12.48 6.65 10.48
CA ASP A 73 11.88 7.46 11.53
C ASP A 73 12.20 6.86 12.91
N PRO A 74 13.35 7.21 13.51
CA PRO A 74 13.80 6.60 14.76
C PRO A 74 12.86 6.84 15.96
N LEU A 75 11.97 7.84 15.88
CA LEU A 75 10.98 8.13 16.92
C LEU A 75 9.72 7.26 16.80
N ALA A 76 9.52 6.61 15.66
CA ALA A 76 8.40 5.72 15.40
C ALA A 76 8.57 4.38 16.13
N THR A 77 7.69 4.07 17.08
CA THR A 77 7.80 2.85 17.91
C THR A 77 6.59 1.92 17.84
N SER A 78 5.52 2.31 17.12
CA SER A 78 4.26 1.57 17.08
C SER A 78 3.87 1.13 15.66
N TYR A 79 3.19 0.00 15.52
CA TYR A 79 2.75 -0.53 14.22
C TYR A 79 1.83 0.46 13.48
N GLY A 80 1.95 0.54 12.15
CA GLY A 80 1.33 1.57 11.30
C GLY A 80 -0.21 1.65 11.34
N HIS A 81 -0.88 0.54 11.70
CA HIS A 81 -2.34 0.49 11.86
C HIS A 81 -2.81 0.59 13.32
N GLY A 82 -1.90 0.83 14.27
CA GLY A 82 -2.21 0.91 15.69
C GLY A 82 -2.75 -0.41 16.28
N LYS A 83 -3.32 -0.33 17.50
CA LYS A 83 -4.13 -1.40 18.07
C LYS A 83 -5.58 -1.21 17.61
N THR A 84 -6.16 -2.19 16.94
CA THR A 84 -7.57 -2.13 16.55
C THR A 84 -8.46 -2.15 17.79
N VAL A 85 -9.11 -1.02 18.09
CA VAL A 85 -10.23 -0.98 19.04
C VAL A 85 -11.37 -1.76 18.38
N ASP A 86 -11.85 -2.83 19.03
CA ASP A 86 -12.89 -3.72 18.49
C ASP A 86 -12.51 -4.44 17.16
N ALA A 87 -11.48 -5.28 17.28
CA ALA A 87 -10.98 -6.17 16.24
C ALA A 87 -12.05 -6.92 15.42
N LYS A 88 -13.20 -7.28 16.01
CA LYS A 88 -14.24 -8.07 15.34
C LYS A 88 -15.00 -7.28 14.27
N ARG A 89 -15.07 -5.95 14.41
CA ARG A 89 -15.78 -5.06 13.47
C ARG A 89 -14.88 -4.47 12.39
N SER A 90 -13.56 -4.65 12.50
CA SER A 90 -12.58 -4.08 11.57
C SER A 90 -12.33 -5.00 10.38
N ILE A 91 -12.25 -4.42 9.18
CA ILE A 91 -11.92 -5.15 7.95
C ILE A 91 -10.44 -5.57 7.84
N LEU A 92 -9.56 -5.13 8.76
CA LEU A 92 -8.11 -5.44 8.72
C LEU A 92 -7.72 -6.72 9.47
N HIS A 93 -8.60 -7.29 10.30
CA HIS A 93 -8.19 -8.23 11.36
C HIS A 93 -7.98 -9.71 10.96
N PRO A 94 -8.58 -10.32 9.92
CA PRO A 94 -8.47 -11.78 9.77
C PRO A 94 -7.08 -12.30 9.34
N ASP A 95 -6.20 -11.45 8.79
CA ASP A 95 -5.11 -11.95 7.92
C ASP A 95 -3.68 -11.78 8.46
N LEU A 96 -3.46 -11.03 9.54
CA LEU A 96 -2.12 -10.74 10.09
C LEU A 96 -1.76 -11.69 11.25
N LYS A 97 -0.53 -12.20 11.28
CA LYS A 97 0.04 -12.94 12.43
C LYS A 97 1.31 -12.26 12.92
N THR A 98 1.35 -11.86 14.19
CA THR A 98 2.50 -11.13 14.76
C THR A 98 3.65 -12.06 15.14
N ILE A 99 4.89 -11.74 14.78
CA ILE A 99 6.08 -12.49 15.20
C ILE A 99 6.32 -12.24 16.72
N PRO A 100 6.30 -13.27 17.59
CA PRO A 100 6.38 -13.06 19.04
C PRO A 100 7.66 -12.38 19.53
N HIS A 101 8.80 -12.67 18.90
CA HIS A 101 10.10 -12.11 19.28
C HIS A 101 10.42 -10.77 18.62
N GLN A 102 9.64 -10.35 17.62
CA GLN A 102 9.74 -9.05 16.95
C GLN A 102 8.34 -8.55 16.53
N PRO A 103 7.52 -8.01 17.47
CA PRO A 103 6.11 -7.73 17.22
C PRO A 103 5.78 -6.65 16.18
N GLN A 104 6.77 -5.86 15.75
CA GLN A 104 6.63 -4.88 14.68
C GLN A 104 6.58 -5.52 13.29
N VAL A 105 7.04 -6.77 13.18
CA VAL A 105 7.00 -7.55 11.95
C VAL A 105 5.82 -8.50 11.98
N GLN A 106 4.95 -8.37 10.98
CA GLN A 106 3.79 -9.20 10.77
C GLN A 106 4.06 -10.26 9.70
N VAL A 107 3.43 -11.41 9.84
CA VAL A 107 3.40 -12.49 8.86
C VAL A 107 2.07 -12.41 8.11
N ILE A 108 2.15 -12.37 6.79
CA ILE A 108 1.01 -12.33 5.86
C ILE A 108 1.19 -13.40 4.78
N GLY A 109 0.11 -13.83 4.14
CA GLY A 109 0.23 -14.89 3.15
C GLY A 109 -1.07 -15.62 2.83
N ASN A 110 -0.93 -16.84 2.34
CA ASN A 110 -2.01 -17.76 2.05
C ASN A 110 -1.62 -19.18 2.48
N GLY A 111 -2.61 -19.96 2.93
CA GLY A 111 -2.46 -21.38 3.18
C GLY A 111 -1.91 -21.71 4.57
N PHE A 112 -1.75 -23.00 4.83
CA PHE A 112 -1.27 -23.53 6.10
C PHE A 112 0.25 -23.46 6.21
N VAL A 113 0.74 -23.04 7.38
CA VAL A 113 2.16 -22.99 7.73
C VAL A 113 2.36 -23.67 9.07
N SER A 114 3.12 -24.78 9.08
CA SER A 114 3.35 -25.58 10.27
C SER A 114 4.09 -24.82 11.36
N SER A 115 5.13 -24.08 10.98
CA SER A 115 5.88 -23.22 11.90
C SER A 115 6.65 -22.14 11.15
N TYR A 116 6.74 -20.95 11.75
CA TYR A 116 7.57 -19.86 11.25
C TYR A 116 7.82 -18.83 12.34
N GLU A 117 9.08 -18.47 12.61
CA GLU A 117 9.46 -17.38 13.54
C GLU A 117 8.78 -17.47 14.92
N GLY A 118 8.67 -18.68 15.47
CA GLY A 118 8.01 -18.94 16.77
C GLY A 118 6.50 -19.15 16.70
N LEU A 119 5.86 -18.89 15.56
CA LEU A 119 4.46 -19.25 15.30
C LEU A 119 4.37 -20.75 14.98
N GLN A 120 3.24 -21.37 15.36
CA GLN A 120 2.95 -22.79 15.15
C GLN A 120 1.54 -22.97 14.62
N ASN A 121 1.35 -23.87 13.66
CA ASN A 121 0.06 -24.27 13.09
C ASN A 121 -0.83 -23.09 12.67
N ILE A 122 -0.25 -22.12 11.96
CA ILE A 122 -1.00 -20.94 11.51
C ILE A 122 -1.60 -21.19 10.12
N THR A 123 -2.78 -20.64 9.88
CA THR A 123 -3.36 -20.53 8.53
C THR A 123 -3.42 -19.06 8.17
N LEU A 124 -2.76 -18.71 7.07
CA LEU A 124 -2.76 -17.38 6.49
C LEU A 124 -3.85 -17.32 5.42
N ARG A 125 -4.44 -16.14 5.24
CA ARG A 125 -5.51 -15.92 4.25
C ARG A 125 -5.11 -14.74 3.38
N HIS A 126 -5.04 -14.98 2.07
CA HIS A 126 -4.85 -13.89 1.14
C HIS A 126 -6.16 -13.10 1.01
N PRO A 127 -6.12 -11.76 1.10
CA PRO A 127 -7.30 -10.95 0.83
C PRO A 127 -7.82 -11.19 -0.58
N HIS A 128 -9.14 -11.28 -0.73
CA HIS A 128 -9.76 -11.68 -1.98
C HIS A 128 -10.91 -10.75 -2.34
N HIS A 129 -10.98 -10.30 -3.60
CA HIS A 129 -11.98 -9.31 -4.04
C HIS A 129 -13.43 -9.71 -3.69
N LYS A 130 -13.79 -11.00 -3.73
CA LYS A 130 -15.16 -11.47 -3.44
C LYS A 130 -15.68 -11.11 -2.04
N THR A 131 -14.79 -10.87 -1.07
CA THR A 131 -15.21 -10.49 0.29
C THR A 131 -15.38 -8.98 0.44
N PHE A 132 -14.74 -8.18 -0.41
CA PHE A 132 -14.64 -6.73 -0.24
C PHE A 132 -15.32 -5.90 -1.33
N HIS A 133 -15.39 -6.41 -2.56
CA HIS A 133 -15.95 -5.70 -3.72
C HIS A 133 -17.48 -5.83 -3.79
N ALA A 134 -18.13 -4.88 -4.47
CA ALA A 134 -19.57 -4.89 -4.68
C ALA A 134 -20.01 -5.93 -5.72
N THR A 135 -19.11 -6.26 -6.65
CA THR A 135 -19.24 -7.32 -7.64
C THR A 135 -18.06 -8.27 -7.51
N SER A 136 -18.16 -9.46 -8.07
CA SER A 136 -17.14 -10.50 -7.99
C SER A 136 -16.97 -11.18 -9.33
N ILE A 137 -15.75 -11.63 -9.60
CA ILE A 137 -15.47 -12.53 -10.73
C ILE A 137 -16.25 -13.83 -10.53
N PRO A 138 -16.86 -14.40 -11.59
CA PRO A 138 -17.54 -15.68 -11.51
C PRO A 138 -16.62 -16.78 -10.98
N GLU A 139 -17.16 -17.71 -10.19
CA GLU A 139 -16.38 -18.80 -9.57
C GLU A 139 -15.59 -19.63 -10.58
N ALA A 140 -16.14 -19.85 -11.78
CA ALA A 140 -15.47 -20.57 -12.87
C ALA A 140 -14.19 -19.88 -13.38
N ASP A 141 -14.08 -18.57 -13.19
CA ASP A 141 -12.95 -17.75 -13.65
C ASP A 141 -11.98 -17.39 -12.51
N ASP A 142 -12.30 -17.69 -11.24
CA ASP A 142 -11.63 -17.14 -10.05
C ASP A 142 -10.13 -17.54 -9.97
N LEU A 143 -9.74 -18.66 -10.58
CA LEU A 143 -8.33 -19.08 -10.64
C LEU A 143 -7.56 -18.55 -11.86
N THR A 144 -8.24 -17.99 -12.86
CA THR A 144 -7.60 -17.44 -14.07
C THR A 144 -7.69 -15.92 -14.12
N HIS A 145 -8.65 -15.34 -13.42
CA HIS A 145 -8.91 -13.91 -13.34
C HIS A 145 -8.95 -13.44 -11.88
N THR A 146 -8.54 -12.21 -11.66
CA THR A 146 -8.50 -11.57 -10.34
C THR A 146 -8.83 -10.08 -10.48
N ARG A 147 -8.90 -9.37 -9.35
CA ARG A 147 -8.95 -7.91 -9.30
C ARG A 147 -7.89 -7.38 -8.35
N PHE A 148 -7.59 -6.08 -8.44
CA PHE A 148 -6.92 -5.40 -7.35
C PHE A 148 -7.81 -5.48 -6.12
N TYR A 149 -7.30 -6.03 -5.02
CA TYR A 149 -8.09 -6.15 -3.79
C TYR A 149 -8.51 -4.77 -3.28
N ARG A 150 -7.54 -3.88 -3.10
CA ARG A 150 -7.75 -2.51 -2.60
C ARG A 150 -6.50 -1.67 -2.88
N TRP A 151 -6.63 -0.64 -3.70
CA TRP A 151 -5.62 0.40 -3.80
C TRP A 151 -5.61 1.24 -2.53
N HIS A 152 -4.47 1.31 -1.87
CA HIS A 152 -4.37 1.99 -0.58
C HIS A 152 -2.96 2.50 -0.27
N ILE A 153 -2.90 3.21 0.85
CA ILE A 153 -1.70 3.61 1.58
C ILE A 153 -1.75 2.83 2.89
N ASP A 154 -0.63 2.28 3.35
CA ASP A 154 -0.59 1.69 4.69
C ASP A 154 -0.72 2.83 5.70
N ALA A 155 -1.84 2.93 6.41
CA ALA A 155 -2.06 3.96 7.42
C ALA A 155 -3.25 3.62 8.33
N ALA A 156 -3.22 4.08 9.59
CA ALA A 156 -4.40 4.06 10.44
C ALA A 156 -5.44 5.12 10.04
N LEU A 157 -4.97 6.29 9.56
CA LEU A 157 -5.77 7.47 9.19
C LEU A 157 -6.66 8.01 10.32
N TYR A 158 -6.33 7.65 11.56
CA TYR A 158 -6.97 8.14 12.78
C TYR A 158 -5.94 8.10 13.91
N GLY A 159 -5.54 9.28 14.42
CA GLY A 159 -4.57 9.45 15.52
C GLY A 159 -3.11 9.11 15.23
N LEU A 160 -2.80 8.28 14.23
CA LEU A 160 -1.43 7.88 13.87
C LEU A 160 -1.04 8.35 12.47
N ALA A 161 0.11 9.01 12.34
CA ALA A 161 0.56 9.49 11.04
C ALA A 161 0.92 8.33 10.09
N PRO A 162 0.63 8.46 8.78
CA PRO A 162 0.98 7.44 7.79
C PRO A 162 2.48 7.08 7.82
N PRO A 163 2.85 5.78 7.91
CA PRO A 163 4.22 5.30 7.72
C PRO A 163 4.95 5.95 6.55
N ILE A 164 6.25 6.21 6.70
CA ILE A 164 7.11 6.71 5.62
C ILE A 164 7.43 5.60 4.61
N VAL A 165 7.77 4.42 5.12
CA VAL A 165 8.20 3.25 4.36
C VAL A 165 7.48 2.01 4.86
N THR A 166 7.20 1.09 3.96
CA THR A 166 6.83 -0.29 4.27
C THR A 166 7.88 -1.21 3.67
N THR A 167 8.23 -2.27 4.40
CA THR A 167 9.13 -3.31 3.94
C THR A 167 8.41 -4.65 3.86
N LEU A 168 8.70 -5.40 2.81
CA LEU A 168 8.17 -6.73 2.54
C LEU A 168 9.33 -7.68 2.24
N LEU A 169 9.31 -8.86 2.84
CA LEU A 169 10.19 -9.96 2.45
C LEU A 169 9.36 -11.16 2.00
N ALA A 170 9.65 -11.66 0.80
CA ALA A 170 9.15 -12.92 0.29
C ALA A 170 9.89 -14.10 0.94
N VAL A 171 9.18 -14.91 1.73
CA VAL A 171 9.72 -16.12 2.36
C VAL A 171 9.40 -17.35 1.53
N LYS A 172 8.14 -17.45 1.09
CA LYS A 172 7.66 -18.50 0.19
C LYS A 172 6.67 -17.90 -0.79
N VAL A 173 6.89 -18.14 -2.08
CA VAL A 173 6.02 -17.66 -3.16
C VAL A 173 5.59 -18.83 -4.03
N PRO A 174 4.32 -18.89 -4.47
CA PRO A 174 3.95 -19.81 -5.54
C PRO A 174 4.64 -19.37 -6.85
N SER A 175 5.05 -20.31 -7.67
CA SER A 175 5.75 -20.01 -8.93
C SER A 175 4.93 -20.41 -10.15
N GLY A 176 5.14 -19.68 -11.25
CA GLY A 176 4.70 -20.06 -12.59
C GLY A 176 3.24 -19.73 -12.97
N ARG A 177 2.33 -19.51 -12.01
CA ARG A 177 0.94 -19.14 -12.32
C ARG A 177 0.78 -17.63 -12.51
N ARG A 178 0.07 -17.26 -13.58
CA ARG A 178 -0.36 -15.88 -13.85
C ARG A 178 -1.89 -15.82 -13.85
N GLN A 179 -2.42 -14.63 -13.64
CA GLN A 179 -3.84 -14.33 -13.74
C GLN A 179 -4.06 -13.05 -14.55
N ILE A 180 -5.26 -12.88 -15.07
CA ILE A 180 -5.70 -11.63 -15.69
C ILE A 180 -6.41 -10.79 -14.64
N CYS A 181 -5.83 -9.64 -14.28
CA CYS A 181 -6.48 -8.66 -13.44
C CYS A 181 -7.47 -7.85 -14.26
N ARG A 182 -8.77 -7.96 -13.97
CA ARG A 182 -9.83 -7.19 -14.65
C ARG A 182 -10.22 -5.97 -13.82
N TYR A 183 -10.46 -4.84 -14.48
CA TYR A 183 -10.94 -3.63 -13.81
C TYR A 183 -12.46 -3.62 -13.68
N ASP A 184 -13.15 -4.16 -14.69
CA ASP A 184 -14.62 -4.29 -14.77
C ASP A 184 -15.40 -2.99 -14.45
N ASP A 185 -14.78 -1.84 -14.71
CA ASP A 185 -15.32 -0.48 -14.50
C ASP A 185 -15.87 0.15 -15.79
N GLY A 186 -15.90 -0.63 -16.87
CA GLY A 186 -16.40 -0.23 -18.19
C GLY A 186 -15.34 0.22 -19.18
N THR A 187 -14.06 0.33 -18.80
CA THR A 187 -12.98 0.69 -19.75
C THR A 187 -12.55 -0.48 -20.62
N GLY A 188 -12.77 -1.71 -20.16
CA GLY A 188 -12.21 -2.92 -20.77
C GLY A 188 -10.74 -3.16 -20.43
N ASP A 189 -10.18 -2.41 -19.48
CA ASP A 189 -8.81 -2.60 -19.04
C ASP A 189 -8.61 -3.97 -18.38
N GLU A 190 -7.53 -4.62 -18.78
CA GLU A 190 -7.03 -5.86 -18.19
C GLU A 190 -5.50 -5.80 -18.05
N LEU A 191 -4.94 -6.52 -17.07
CA LEU A 191 -3.50 -6.63 -16.85
C LEU A 191 -3.11 -8.06 -16.51
N SER A 192 -2.20 -8.66 -17.27
CA SER A 192 -1.62 -9.95 -16.89
C SER A 192 -0.66 -9.78 -15.72
N VAL A 193 -0.94 -10.43 -14.59
CA VAL A 193 -0.15 -10.34 -13.36
C VAL A 193 0.35 -11.71 -12.90
N PRO A 194 1.52 -11.79 -12.26
CA PRO A 194 1.92 -12.97 -11.50
C PRO A 194 0.95 -13.22 -10.33
N LEU A 195 0.75 -14.48 -9.96
CA LEU A 195 -0.06 -14.83 -8.79
C LEU A 195 0.53 -14.22 -7.51
N GLY A 196 -0.30 -13.55 -6.72
CA GLY A 196 0.12 -13.04 -5.41
C GLY A 196 1.04 -11.83 -5.47
N THR A 197 1.05 -11.13 -6.61
CA THR A 197 1.81 -9.90 -6.80
C THR A 197 1.36 -8.81 -5.83
N THR A 198 2.29 -7.90 -5.55
CA THR A 198 1.93 -6.57 -5.04
C THR A 198 2.04 -5.62 -6.22
N ALA A 199 0.90 -5.03 -6.60
CA ALA A 199 0.84 -4.01 -7.62
C ALA A 199 1.12 -2.64 -7.01
N PHE A 200 1.93 -1.84 -7.69
CA PHE A 200 2.30 -0.48 -7.30
C PHE A 200 1.99 0.50 -8.42
N VAL A 201 1.60 1.72 -8.05
CA VAL A 201 1.56 2.87 -8.95
C VAL A 201 2.26 4.06 -8.30
N SER A 202 2.93 4.87 -9.12
CA SER A 202 3.51 6.11 -8.65
C SER A 202 2.43 7.18 -8.51
N SER A 203 2.24 7.67 -7.29
CA SER A 203 1.32 8.78 -7.04
C SER A 203 1.86 10.11 -7.56
N CYS A 204 3.19 10.22 -7.75
CA CYS A 204 3.79 11.34 -8.49
C CYS A 204 3.35 11.30 -9.97
N THR A 205 3.49 10.15 -10.63
CA THR A 205 3.02 10.02 -12.02
C THR A 205 1.52 10.23 -12.13
N SER A 206 0.75 9.71 -11.17
CA SER A 206 -0.70 9.92 -11.11
C SER A 206 -1.07 11.41 -11.04
N TYR A 207 -0.26 12.23 -10.36
CA TYR A 207 -0.42 13.68 -10.33
C TYR A 207 0.06 14.36 -11.63
N ASP A 208 1.21 13.95 -12.15
CA ASP A 208 1.85 14.57 -13.33
C ASP A 208 1.00 14.45 -14.60
N ILE A 209 0.19 13.38 -14.72
CA ILE A 209 -0.68 13.15 -15.89
C ILE A 209 -2.03 13.86 -15.80
N LEU A 210 -2.34 14.52 -14.68
CA LEU A 210 -3.59 15.28 -14.53
C LEU A 210 -3.60 16.54 -15.40
N SER A 211 -4.81 17.02 -15.69
CA SER A 211 -4.98 18.33 -16.31
C SER A 211 -4.45 19.45 -15.39
N PRO A 212 -4.00 20.60 -15.92
CA PRO A 212 -3.55 21.72 -15.07
C PRO A 212 -4.61 22.18 -14.06
N LYS A 213 -5.90 22.10 -14.42
CA LYS A 213 -7.02 22.41 -13.52
C LYS A 213 -7.08 21.42 -12.36
N ASP A 214 -6.95 20.12 -12.64
CA ASP A 214 -6.97 19.08 -11.61
C ASP A 214 -5.71 19.12 -10.75
N GLN A 215 -4.55 19.45 -11.32
CA GLN A 215 -3.33 19.69 -10.54
C GLN A 215 -3.50 20.84 -9.56
N ALA A 216 -4.04 21.98 -10.00
CA ALA A 216 -4.34 23.11 -9.13
C ALA A 216 -5.35 22.76 -8.03
N PHE A 217 -6.38 21.98 -8.36
CA PHE A 217 -7.34 21.46 -7.39
C PHE A 217 -6.65 20.57 -6.34
N CYS A 218 -5.83 19.60 -6.77
CA CYS A 218 -5.16 18.68 -5.85
C CYS A 218 -4.14 19.39 -4.95
N ARG A 219 -3.42 20.39 -5.47
CA ARG A 219 -2.46 21.18 -4.67
C ARG A 219 -3.13 21.95 -3.53
N SER A 220 -4.36 22.40 -3.75
CA SER A 220 -5.04 23.33 -2.86
C SER A 220 -6.12 22.66 -1.98
N THR A 221 -6.36 21.36 -2.17
CA THR A 221 -7.37 20.60 -1.44
C THR A 221 -6.76 19.78 -0.31
N ARG A 222 -7.48 19.69 0.82
CA ARG A 222 -7.18 18.76 1.91
C ARG A 222 -8.27 17.69 2.02
N VAL A 223 -7.87 16.48 2.41
CA VAL A 223 -8.71 15.30 2.56
C VAL A 223 -8.94 15.02 4.04
N GLU A 224 -10.21 14.98 4.45
CA GLU A 224 -10.60 14.47 5.77
C GLU A 224 -10.94 12.99 5.68
N TYR A 225 -10.34 12.20 6.56
CA TYR A 225 -10.63 10.78 6.72
C TYR A 225 -11.67 10.53 7.82
N ALA A 226 -12.47 9.48 7.66
CA ALA A 226 -13.48 9.14 8.66
C ALA A 226 -12.84 8.71 10.00
N PRO A 227 -13.47 9.01 11.15
CA PRO A 227 -13.05 8.44 12.42
C PRO A 227 -13.23 6.93 12.41
N HIS A 228 -12.32 6.20 13.06
CA HIS A 228 -12.31 4.73 13.08
C HIS A 228 -12.51 4.13 11.67
N PRO A 229 -11.70 4.51 10.66
CA PRO A 229 -12.07 4.39 9.25
C PRO A 229 -12.38 2.95 8.83
N TYR A 230 -11.62 1.98 9.34
CA TYR A 230 -11.80 0.54 9.03
C TYR A 230 -13.03 -0.10 9.67
N ILE A 231 -13.63 0.54 10.68
CA ILE A 231 -14.92 0.16 11.25
C ILE A 231 -16.02 0.90 10.49
N TRP A 232 -15.85 2.21 10.28
CA TRP A 232 -16.80 3.06 9.57
C TRP A 232 -17.20 2.50 8.20
N MET A 233 -16.23 2.08 7.38
CA MET A 233 -16.52 1.54 6.04
C MET A 233 -16.85 0.04 6.00
N SER A 234 -16.91 -0.65 7.14
CA SER A 234 -17.02 -2.13 7.17
C SER A 234 -18.30 -2.70 6.54
N GLY A 235 -19.39 -1.92 6.51
CA GLY A 235 -20.63 -2.29 5.81
C GLY A 235 -20.65 -1.96 4.32
N ALA A 236 -19.75 -1.08 3.86
CA ALA A 236 -19.65 -0.67 2.46
C ALA A 236 -18.84 -1.68 1.63
N LYS A 237 -18.97 -1.59 0.31
CA LYS A 237 -18.24 -2.44 -0.64
C LYS A 237 -17.39 -1.61 -1.59
N SER A 238 -16.25 -2.17 -1.99
CA SER A 238 -15.31 -1.54 -2.91
C SER A 238 -15.78 -1.61 -4.36
N ARG A 239 -15.28 -0.68 -5.19
CA ARG A 239 -15.40 -0.72 -6.65
C ARG A 239 -14.66 -1.94 -7.20
N SER A 240 -15.00 -2.34 -8.42
CA SER A 240 -14.39 -3.50 -9.08
C SER A 240 -12.89 -3.33 -9.38
N ASP A 241 -12.44 -2.11 -9.59
CA ASP A 241 -11.02 -1.77 -9.77
C ASP A 241 -10.24 -1.68 -8.44
N GLY A 242 -10.92 -1.89 -7.30
CA GLY A 242 -10.34 -1.78 -5.96
C GLY A 242 -10.01 -0.34 -5.53
N LEU A 243 -10.39 0.68 -6.30
CA LEU A 243 -10.07 2.09 -6.05
C LEU A 243 -11.20 2.78 -5.29
N GLY A 244 -11.21 2.60 -3.97
CA GLY A 244 -12.21 3.21 -3.08
C GLY A 244 -13.51 2.42 -2.96
N MET A 245 -14.53 3.06 -2.40
CA MET A 245 -15.81 2.43 -2.05
C MET A 245 -16.95 2.91 -2.94
N VAL A 246 -17.98 2.09 -3.09
CA VAL A 246 -19.27 2.47 -3.69
C VAL A 246 -20.10 3.21 -2.64
N SER A 247 -20.70 4.34 -3.00
CA SER A 247 -21.61 5.09 -2.13
C SER A 247 -22.99 4.47 -2.07
N GLN A 248 -23.16 3.53 -1.13
CA GLN A 248 -24.40 2.78 -0.94
C GLN A 248 -25.13 3.16 0.36
N GLY A 249 -24.62 4.13 1.13
CA GLY A 249 -25.15 4.50 2.44
C GLY A 249 -25.06 3.36 3.46
N LYS A 250 -24.00 2.54 3.36
CA LYS A 250 -23.78 1.35 4.22
C LYS A 250 -22.65 1.53 5.23
N GLU A 251 -22.08 2.72 5.28
CA GLU A 251 -21.15 3.13 6.30
C GLU A 251 -21.85 3.12 7.66
N ILE A 252 -21.12 2.74 8.71
CA ILE A 252 -21.67 2.75 10.07
C ILE A 252 -21.93 4.21 10.47
N PRO A 253 -23.16 4.55 10.95
CA PRO A 253 -23.46 5.88 11.45
C PRO A 253 -22.47 6.33 12.54
N LEU A 254 -22.12 7.62 12.57
CA LEU A 254 -21.10 8.12 13.51
C LEU A 254 -21.46 7.88 14.98
N GLY A 255 -22.75 7.87 15.32
CA GLY A 255 -23.24 7.57 16.67
C GLY A 255 -23.05 6.11 17.09
N ASP A 256 -22.84 5.20 16.15
CA ASP A 256 -22.66 3.75 16.36
C ASP A 256 -21.19 3.30 16.30
N LEU A 257 -20.28 4.25 16.08
CA LEU A 257 -18.84 4.05 16.16
C LEU A 257 -18.38 4.07 17.62
N PRO A 258 -17.20 3.49 17.93
CA PRO A 258 -16.53 3.74 19.20
C PRO A 258 -16.36 5.26 19.44
N PRO A 259 -16.17 5.70 20.70
CA PRO A 259 -16.02 7.12 21.02
C PRO A 259 -15.07 7.84 20.07
N ILE A 260 -15.54 8.97 19.53
CA ILE A 260 -14.79 9.75 18.53
C ILE A 260 -14.06 10.88 19.23
N GLU A 261 -12.75 10.76 19.32
CA GLU A 261 -11.82 11.82 19.69
C GLU A 261 -11.59 12.71 18.46
N GLN A 262 -11.99 13.98 18.54
CA GLN A 262 -11.99 14.90 17.39
C GLN A 262 -10.57 15.27 16.94
N ASP A 263 -9.64 15.41 17.87
CA ASP A 263 -8.23 15.71 17.63
C ASP A 263 -7.49 14.59 16.89
N LYS A 264 -8.07 13.37 16.85
CA LYS A 264 -7.51 12.23 16.11
C LYS A 264 -8.00 12.15 14.67
N ILE A 265 -9.03 12.91 14.28
CA ILE A 265 -9.49 12.96 12.89
C ILE A 265 -8.42 13.64 12.05
N GLN A 266 -8.00 12.99 10.97
CA GLN A 266 -6.91 13.47 10.13
C GLN A 266 -7.45 14.24 8.94
N ILE A 267 -6.97 15.49 8.79
CA ILE A 267 -7.17 16.34 7.61
C ILE A 267 -5.80 16.57 6.97
N LEU A 268 -5.48 15.78 5.94
CA LEU A 268 -4.17 15.77 5.30
C LEU A 268 -4.21 16.48 3.93
N PRO A 269 -3.09 17.02 3.43
CA PRO A 269 -3.01 17.48 2.04
C PRO A 269 -3.42 16.37 1.06
N MET A 270 -4.08 16.74 -0.05
CA MET A 270 -4.37 15.79 -1.13
C MET A 270 -3.09 15.42 -1.90
N CYS A 271 -2.16 16.36 -2.05
CA CYS A 271 -0.82 16.12 -2.57
C CYS A 271 0.22 16.06 -1.45
N TRP A 272 1.02 14.98 -1.38
CA TRP A 272 2.12 14.87 -0.41
C TRP A 272 3.45 15.16 -1.09
N LYS A 273 4.28 15.97 -0.43
CA LYS A 273 5.60 16.36 -0.95
C LYS A 273 6.65 15.34 -0.56
N ASN A 274 7.41 14.89 -1.57
CA ASN A 274 8.58 14.05 -1.36
C ASN A 274 9.72 14.90 -0.76
N PRO A 275 10.25 14.54 0.42
CA PRO A 275 11.22 15.37 1.13
C PRO A 275 12.59 15.44 0.45
N VAL A 276 12.91 14.50 -0.44
CA VAL A 276 14.20 14.48 -1.16
C VAL A 276 14.06 15.08 -2.56
N THR A 277 13.04 14.69 -3.31
CA THR A 277 12.91 15.13 -4.72
C THR A 277 12.07 16.39 -4.91
N GLY A 278 11.31 16.80 -3.88
CA GLY A 278 10.36 17.91 -3.96
C GLY A 278 9.11 17.64 -4.81
N LYS A 279 9.03 16.49 -5.48
CA LYS A 279 7.86 16.11 -6.29
C LYS A 279 6.61 15.96 -5.42
N LEU A 280 5.46 16.27 -6.01
CA LEU A 280 4.15 16.07 -5.39
C LEU A 280 3.55 14.74 -5.84
N ALA A 281 2.99 14.01 -4.87
CA ALA A 281 2.28 12.76 -5.07
C ALA A 281 0.78 12.96 -4.79
N LEU A 282 -0.11 12.58 -5.71
CA LEU A 282 -1.56 12.49 -5.46
C LEU A 282 -1.84 11.34 -4.48
N GLN A 283 -1.76 11.63 -3.19
CA GLN A 283 -1.59 10.62 -2.15
C GLN A 283 -2.80 10.59 -1.22
N VAL A 284 -3.89 10.01 -1.74
CA VAL A 284 -5.17 9.86 -1.04
C VAL A 284 -5.45 8.38 -0.81
N HIS A 285 -5.85 7.99 0.40
CA HIS A 285 -6.38 6.64 0.64
C HIS A 285 -7.87 6.60 0.27
N PRO A 286 -8.25 6.01 -0.88
CA PRO A 286 -9.58 6.22 -1.47
C PRO A 286 -10.72 5.56 -0.70
N SER A 287 -10.46 4.52 0.10
CA SER A 287 -11.55 3.84 0.83
C SER A 287 -12.05 4.60 2.07
N ALA A 288 -11.15 5.34 2.73
CA ALA A 288 -11.39 5.94 4.04
C ALA A 288 -11.76 7.44 3.99
N ILE A 289 -11.81 8.02 2.79
CA ILE A 289 -12.15 9.44 2.59
C ILE A 289 -13.59 9.73 3.03
N ARG A 290 -13.77 10.90 3.65
CA ARG A 290 -15.07 11.38 4.11
C ARG A 290 -15.42 12.75 3.56
N LYS A 291 -14.48 13.71 3.56
CA LYS A 291 -14.72 15.09 3.08
C LYS A 291 -13.52 15.63 2.33
N LEU A 292 -13.77 16.64 1.49
CA LEU A 292 -12.74 17.47 0.86
C LEU A 292 -12.88 18.91 1.33
N HIS A 293 -11.79 19.48 1.82
CA HIS A 293 -11.69 20.87 2.27
C HIS A 293 -10.97 21.68 1.18
N LEU A 294 -11.66 22.65 0.58
CA LEU A 294 -11.16 23.45 -0.53
C LEU A 294 -10.52 24.75 -0.04
N ALA A 295 -9.68 25.36 -0.89
CA ALA A 295 -8.94 26.57 -0.55
C ALA A 295 -9.81 27.80 -0.27
N ASP A 296 -11.02 27.86 -0.84
CA ASP A 296 -11.98 28.95 -0.58
C ASP A 296 -12.78 28.77 0.72
N GLY A 297 -12.50 27.70 1.49
CA GLY A 297 -13.20 27.35 2.72
C GLY A 297 -14.43 26.46 2.53
N THR A 298 -14.80 26.13 1.29
CA THR A 298 -15.87 25.18 0.99
C THR A 298 -15.47 23.78 1.46
N VAL A 299 -16.41 23.06 2.08
CA VAL A 299 -16.24 21.65 2.44
C VAL A 299 -17.24 20.80 1.65
N ILE A 300 -16.73 19.88 0.84
CA ILE A 300 -17.55 18.89 0.14
C ILE A 300 -17.80 17.75 1.12
N GLU A 301 -19.05 17.63 1.58
CA GLU A 301 -19.47 16.61 2.56
C GLU A 301 -20.33 15.50 1.96
N ASP A 302 -20.84 15.67 0.73
CA ASP A 302 -21.56 14.61 0.04
C ASP A 302 -20.59 13.47 -0.30
N LEU A 303 -20.80 12.31 0.33
CA LEU A 303 -19.85 11.20 0.24
C LEU A 303 -19.77 10.61 -1.18
N ALA A 304 -20.85 10.68 -1.95
CA ALA A 304 -20.83 10.23 -3.35
C ALA A 304 -19.96 11.16 -4.20
N GLU A 305 -20.17 12.48 -4.08
CA GLU A 305 -19.36 13.49 -4.76
C GLU A 305 -17.87 13.37 -4.38
N VAL A 306 -17.55 13.27 -3.08
CA VAL A 306 -16.17 13.09 -2.60
C VAL A 306 -15.50 11.87 -3.24
N ARG A 307 -16.19 10.72 -3.27
CA ARG A 307 -15.65 9.49 -3.84
C ARG A 307 -15.51 9.53 -5.35
N GLU A 308 -16.46 10.13 -6.07
CA GLU A 308 -16.37 10.30 -7.52
C GLU A 308 -15.24 11.26 -7.91
N ILE A 309 -15.03 12.36 -7.17
CA ILE A 309 -13.90 13.26 -7.39
C ILE A 309 -12.58 12.51 -7.23
N VAL A 310 -12.39 11.82 -6.11
CA VAL A 310 -11.12 11.11 -5.84
C VAL A 310 -10.90 9.97 -6.82
N HIS A 311 -11.95 9.20 -7.16
CA HIS A 311 -11.85 8.13 -8.16
C HIS A 311 -11.45 8.70 -9.52
N ARG A 312 -12.10 9.76 -10.02
CA ARG A 312 -11.76 10.42 -11.28
C ARG A 312 -10.31 10.90 -11.33
N LEU A 313 -9.78 11.40 -10.22
CA LEU A 313 -8.40 11.88 -10.12
C LEU A 313 -7.39 10.73 -10.08
N GLN A 314 -7.66 9.66 -9.35
CA GLN A 314 -6.71 8.55 -9.18
C GLN A 314 -6.80 7.46 -10.25
N ARG A 315 -7.97 7.27 -10.87
CA ARG A 315 -8.22 6.18 -11.83
C ARG A 315 -7.29 6.17 -13.05
N PRO A 316 -6.93 7.32 -13.66
CA PRO A 316 -5.94 7.34 -14.74
C PRO A 316 -4.56 6.82 -14.29
N GLY A 317 -4.17 7.08 -13.04
CA GLY A 317 -2.90 6.66 -12.47
C GLY A 317 -2.76 5.15 -12.26
N ILE A 318 -3.89 4.42 -12.22
CA ILE A 318 -3.93 2.96 -12.16
C ILE A 318 -4.20 2.31 -13.52
N ALA A 319 -4.16 3.03 -14.65
CA ALA A 319 -4.30 2.38 -15.96
C ALA A 319 -3.18 1.34 -16.18
N PRO A 320 -3.42 0.23 -16.92
CA PRO A 320 -2.50 -0.91 -17.00
C PRO A 320 -1.03 -0.55 -17.30
N GLU A 321 -0.80 0.41 -18.19
CA GLU A 321 0.53 0.91 -18.56
C GLU A 321 1.33 1.56 -17.42
N TYR A 322 0.68 2.02 -16.35
CA TYR A 322 1.31 2.65 -15.18
C TYR A 322 1.49 1.69 -13.99
N VAL A 323 0.96 0.47 -14.07
CA VAL A 323 0.98 -0.48 -12.94
C VAL A 323 2.24 -1.35 -12.97
N TYR A 324 3.06 -1.21 -11.93
CA TYR A 324 4.14 -2.15 -11.66
C TYR A 324 3.63 -3.32 -10.83
N ALA A 325 3.38 -4.47 -11.48
CA ALA A 325 3.09 -5.74 -10.80
C ALA A 325 4.40 -6.48 -10.50
N HIS A 326 4.85 -6.43 -9.24
CA HIS A 326 6.10 -7.08 -8.86
C HIS A 326 5.98 -8.61 -8.91
N ASP A 327 6.79 -9.25 -9.74
CA ASP A 327 6.90 -10.71 -9.82
C ASP A 327 7.88 -11.19 -8.75
N TRP A 328 7.33 -11.73 -7.67
CA TRP A 328 8.08 -12.05 -6.47
C TRP A 328 8.92 -13.32 -6.66
N GLU A 329 10.17 -13.28 -6.22
CA GLU A 329 10.99 -14.47 -5.98
C GLU A 329 11.26 -14.64 -4.48
N GLU A 330 11.52 -15.88 -4.03
CA GLU A 330 11.93 -16.11 -2.65
C GLU A 330 13.22 -15.36 -2.32
N GLY A 331 13.23 -14.66 -1.19
CA GLY A 331 14.34 -13.79 -0.80
C GLY A 331 14.26 -12.37 -1.35
N ASP A 332 13.25 -12.02 -2.14
CA ASP A 332 13.03 -10.62 -2.50
C ASP A 332 12.66 -9.81 -1.25
N PHE A 333 13.48 -8.80 -0.97
CA PHE A 333 13.24 -7.79 0.06
C PHE A 333 12.93 -6.47 -0.64
N VAL A 334 11.69 -6.01 -0.52
CA VAL A 334 11.17 -4.81 -1.20
C VAL A 334 10.83 -3.75 -0.18
N LEU A 335 11.29 -2.54 -0.44
CA LEU A 335 10.87 -1.34 0.28
C LEU A 335 10.09 -0.47 -0.68
N PHE A 336 9.02 0.14 -0.19
CA PHE A 336 8.33 1.17 -0.94
C PHE A 336 8.03 2.39 -0.08
N HIS A 337 8.17 3.56 -0.70
CA HIS A 337 7.87 4.86 -0.13
C HIS A 337 6.36 4.96 -0.01
N ASN A 338 5.82 4.54 1.13
CA ASN A 338 4.39 4.48 1.41
C ASN A 338 3.69 5.85 1.25
N ARG A 339 4.43 6.95 1.30
CA ARG A 339 3.93 8.32 1.06
C ARG A 339 4.01 8.77 -0.40
N GLY A 340 4.49 7.93 -1.33
CA GLY A 340 4.64 8.26 -2.75
C GLY A 340 4.02 7.26 -3.73
N VAL A 341 3.53 6.12 -3.24
CA VAL A 341 2.87 5.10 -4.05
C VAL A 341 1.50 4.74 -3.48
N LEU A 342 0.61 4.27 -4.35
CA LEU A 342 -0.47 3.38 -3.93
C LEU A 342 -0.08 1.94 -4.25
N HIS A 343 -0.57 1.02 -3.43
CA HIS A 343 -0.39 -0.41 -3.68
C HIS A 343 -1.66 -1.21 -3.45
N SER A 344 -1.72 -2.38 -4.09
CA SER A 344 -2.75 -3.39 -3.86
C SER A 344 -2.13 -4.78 -3.93
N VAL A 345 -2.58 -5.67 -3.04
CA VAL A 345 -2.40 -7.11 -3.26
C VAL A 345 -3.30 -7.56 -4.41
N VAL A 346 -2.83 -8.52 -5.18
CA VAL A 346 -3.55 -9.07 -6.33
C VAL A 346 -3.35 -10.58 -6.38
N GLY A 347 -4.44 -11.31 -6.53
CA GLY A 347 -4.42 -12.74 -6.77
C GLY A 347 -5.59 -13.46 -6.12
N ALA A 348 -5.96 -14.58 -6.71
CA ALA A 348 -6.89 -15.52 -6.14
C ALA A 348 -6.22 -16.90 -6.11
N PHE A 349 -5.97 -17.36 -4.89
CA PHE A 349 -5.21 -18.56 -4.59
C PHE A 349 -6.13 -19.78 -4.54
N ALA A 350 -5.63 -20.90 -5.04
CA ALA A 350 -6.19 -22.21 -4.75
C ALA A 350 -5.90 -22.60 -3.28
N GLU A 351 -6.60 -23.62 -2.78
CA GLU A 351 -6.54 -24.01 -1.37
C GLU A 351 -5.15 -24.50 -0.95
N GLU A 352 -4.45 -25.18 -1.87
CA GLU A 352 -3.13 -25.77 -1.68
C GLU A 352 -1.96 -24.81 -1.88
N GLU A 353 -2.20 -23.63 -2.47
CA GLU A 353 -1.12 -22.68 -2.78
C GLU A 353 -0.71 -21.88 -1.56
N VAL A 354 0.55 -22.07 -1.16
CA VAL A 354 1.11 -21.40 0.03
C VAL A 354 1.90 -20.17 -0.38
N ARG A 355 1.62 -19.06 0.29
CA ARG A 355 2.38 -17.81 0.24
C ARG A 355 2.75 -17.40 1.66
N LEU A 356 3.98 -16.99 1.90
CA LEU A 356 4.47 -16.57 3.21
C LEU A 356 5.39 -15.36 3.07
N PHE A 357 5.03 -14.27 3.75
CA PHE A 357 5.72 -12.99 3.69
C PHE A 357 5.88 -12.41 5.08
N ARG A 358 6.94 -11.62 5.26
CA ARG A 358 7.04 -10.68 6.38
C ARG A 358 6.75 -9.27 5.90
N GLN A 359 5.95 -8.53 6.68
CA GLN A 359 5.68 -7.12 6.47
C GLN A 359 6.06 -6.33 7.72
N CYS A 360 6.74 -5.20 7.53
CA CYS A 360 6.99 -4.24 8.59
C CYS A 360 6.62 -2.84 8.11
N ASN A 361 5.74 -2.18 8.86
CA ASN A 361 5.44 -0.75 8.74
C ASN A 361 5.25 -0.17 10.14
N VAL A 362 5.76 1.04 10.35
CA VAL A 362 5.74 1.71 11.66
C VAL A 362 5.09 3.07 11.48
N ALA A 363 4.15 3.41 12.38
CA ALA A 363 3.46 4.69 12.37
C ALA A 363 4.47 5.81 12.56
N ALA A 364 4.47 6.76 11.63
CA ALA A 364 5.43 7.86 11.65
C ALA A 364 5.18 8.81 12.82
N SER A 365 6.22 9.52 13.22
CA SER A 365 6.22 10.57 14.24
C SER A 365 5.72 11.91 13.71
N GLU A 366 5.72 12.10 12.39
CA GLU A 366 5.25 13.32 11.71
C GLU A 366 4.22 13.04 10.62
N PHE A 367 3.34 14.01 10.37
CA PHE A 367 2.40 13.97 9.25
C PHE A 367 3.09 14.32 7.92
N PRO A 368 2.55 13.86 6.77
CA PRO A 368 3.09 14.21 5.47
C PRO A 368 3.01 15.73 5.21
N LEU A 369 4.07 16.25 4.59
CA LEU A 369 4.12 17.63 4.12
C LEU A 369 3.26 17.80 2.86
N GLY A 370 2.58 18.93 2.75
CA GLY A 370 1.85 19.33 1.55
C GLY A 370 2.74 20.06 0.54
N PRO A 371 2.14 20.61 -0.54
CA PRO A 371 2.78 21.60 -1.39
C PRO A 371 3.25 22.81 -0.55
N ASP A 372 4.32 23.47 -1.00
CA ASP A 372 4.71 24.75 -0.42
C ASP A 372 3.64 25.81 -0.76
N ASP A 373 3.49 26.81 0.10
CA ASP A 373 2.68 27.99 -0.21
C ASP A 373 3.35 28.72 -1.40
N GLU A 374 2.76 28.61 -2.59
CA GLU A 374 3.17 29.32 -3.81
C GLU A 374 2.27 30.53 -4.09
#